data_AF-A0A3R8V4B8-F1
#
_entry.id   AF-A0A3R8V4B8-F1
#
_cell.length_a   1.000
_cell.length_b   1.000
_cell.length_c   1.000
_cell.angle_alpha   90.00
_cell.angle_beta   90.00
_cell.angle_gamma   90.00
#
_symmetry.space_group_name_H-M   'P 1'
#
loop_
_entity.id
_entity.type
_entity.pdbx_description
1 polymer ?
#
loop_
_entity_poly.entity_id
_entity_poly.type
_entity_poly.pdbx_seq_one_letter_code
_entity_poly.pdbx_strand_id
1 'polypeptide(L)'
;DVAEGGQIVYTATLSNPAGTAMTVTLSNGAVINIAAGQTSGTVAVAAPADDVYKDAGQVKATITDTTGGDFENLAVNPAEVVTNVSDTLDTSTVTLTATPSVVEGGTVVYTASVSAPVTGSPLVVTLANGQSITIGVGESSGSVDFVAPNNVYNTNTALTNSITKVEGGNYEQLDTAGAPTTTVTDSPATQATTNLVLSATGDVAEGGQIVYTATLSNPAGTAMTVTLSNGAVINIAAGQTSGTVSVPAPADDVYKDADQVKATITGTT
;
A
#
# COMPACT_ATOMS: atom_id res chain seq x y z
N ASP A 1 20.03 -13.78 31.16
CA ASP A 1 19.18 -13.43 30.01
C ASP A 1 19.37 -14.44 28.91
N VAL A 2 18.33 -14.70 28.14
CA VAL A 2 18.33 -15.56 26.95
C VAL A 2 17.43 -14.92 25.90
N ALA A 3 17.65 -15.21 24.62
CA ALA A 3 16.70 -14.83 23.59
C ALA A 3 15.56 -15.87 23.47
N GLU A 4 14.45 -15.48 22.86
CA GLU A 4 13.40 -16.41 22.42
C GLU A 4 13.96 -17.48 21.47
N GLY A 5 13.30 -18.64 21.44
CA GLY A 5 13.80 -19.85 20.78
C GLY A 5 15.05 -20.46 21.42
N GLY A 6 15.63 -19.82 22.44
CA GLY A 6 16.82 -20.27 23.15
C GLY A 6 16.57 -21.34 24.22
N GLN A 7 17.57 -21.56 25.07
CA GLN A 7 17.50 -22.49 26.20
C GLN A 7 17.90 -21.80 27.52
N ILE A 8 17.12 -22.04 28.56
CA ILE A 8 17.40 -21.66 29.94
C ILE A 8 18.09 -22.84 30.62
N VAL A 9 19.30 -22.63 31.11
CA VAL A 9 20.06 -23.64 31.85
C VAL A 9 19.97 -23.34 33.35
N TYR A 10 19.28 -24.20 34.08
CA TYR A 10 19.27 -24.15 35.54
C TYR A 10 20.41 -24.98 36.10
N THR A 11 21.10 -24.44 37.10
CA THR A 11 22.20 -25.12 37.81
C THR A 11 21.88 -25.16 39.30
N ALA A 12 21.89 -26.36 39.88
CA ALA A 12 21.83 -26.54 41.32
C ALA A 12 23.24 -26.85 41.84
N THR A 13 23.63 -26.20 42.94
CA THR A 13 24.96 -26.37 43.56
C THR A 13 24.83 -26.72 45.03
N LEU A 14 25.65 -27.67 45.48
CA LEU A 14 25.79 -28.10 46.86
C LEU A 14 27.13 -27.63 47.41
N SER A 15 27.18 -27.32 48.70
CA SER A 15 28.42 -26.97 49.39
C SER A 15 29.33 -28.18 49.67
N ASN A 16 28.78 -29.38 49.63
CA ASN A 16 29.48 -30.66 49.80
C ASN A 16 29.02 -31.67 48.73
N PRO A 17 29.87 -32.63 48.34
CA PRO A 17 29.48 -33.68 47.39
C PRO A 17 28.29 -34.51 47.91
N ALA A 18 27.37 -34.87 47.02
CA ALA A 18 26.25 -35.75 47.36
C ALA A 18 26.74 -37.17 47.68
N GLY A 19 26.36 -37.75 48.81
CA GLY A 19 26.73 -39.12 49.20
C GLY A 19 26.01 -40.19 48.36
N THR A 20 24.76 -39.91 47.97
CA THR A 20 24.00 -40.67 46.96
C THR A 20 23.52 -39.73 45.85
N ALA A 21 22.97 -40.29 44.77
CA ALA A 21 22.35 -39.45 43.75
C ALA A 21 21.22 -38.60 44.36
N MET A 22 21.11 -37.35 43.93
CA MET A 22 20.14 -36.38 44.41
C MET A 22 19.35 -35.81 43.24
N THR A 23 18.05 -35.57 43.45
CA THR A 23 17.21 -34.82 42.52
C THR A 23 16.78 -33.51 43.16
N VAL A 24 16.68 -32.46 42.34
CA VAL A 24 16.13 -31.15 42.69
C VAL A 24 15.02 -30.84 41.71
N THR A 25 13.79 -30.72 42.21
CA THR A 25 12.60 -30.39 41.41
C THR A 25 12.34 -28.90 41.48
N LEU A 26 12.16 -28.27 40.32
CA LEU A 26 11.86 -26.84 40.20
C LEU A 26 10.34 -26.59 40.02
N SER A 27 9.88 -25.38 40.32
CA SER A 27 8.46 -24.99 40.20
C SER A 27 7.90 -25.03 38.78
N ASN A 28 8.75 -25.00 37.76
CA ASN A 28 8.37 -25.20 36.36
C ASN A 28 8.33 -26.68 35.94
N GLY A 29 8.49 -27.61 36.89
CA GLY A 29 8.47 -29.06 36.68
C GLY A 29 9.79 -29.66 36.20
N ALA A 30 10.82 -28.85 35.94
CA ALA A 30 12.14 -29.36 35.54
C ALA A 30 12.83 -30.06 36.72
N VAL A 31 13.59 -31.12 36.41
CA VAL A 31 14.32 -31.92 37.40
C VAL A 31 15.81 -31.85 37.11
N ILE A 32 16.58 -31.38 38.08
CA ILE A 32 18.04 -31.40 38.05
C ILE A 32 18.53 -32.65 38.78
N ASN A 33 19.37 -33.44 38.11
CA ASN A 33 20.03 -34.59 38.72
C ASN A 33 21.47 -34.24 39.12
N ILE A 34 21.82 -34.49 40.37
CA ILE A 34 23.18 -34.40 40.89
C ILE A 34 23.65 -35.82 41.19
N ALA A 35 24.64 -36.30 40.44
CA ALA A 35 25.16 -37.65 40.63
C ALA A 35 25.91 -37.78 41.98
N ALA A 36 25.98 -39.00 42.51
CA ALA A 36 26.78 -39.27 43.71
C ALA A 36 28.25 -38.82 43.51
N GLY A 37 28.83 -38.24 44.55
CA GLY A 37 30.16 -37.65 44.54
C GLY A 37 30.28 -36.30 43.82
N GLN A 38 29.19 -35.75 43.26
CA GLN A 38 29.18 -34.44 42.61
C GLN A 38 28.58 -33.35 43.49
N THR A 39 28.97 -32.11 43.24
CA THR A 39 28.45 -30.91 43.92
C THR A 39 27.49 -30.10 43.06
N SER A 40 27.29 -30.47 41.80
CA SER A 40 26.42 -29.73 40.89
C SER A 40 25.73 -30.62 39.88
N GLY A 41 24.57 -30.16 39.44
CA GLY A 41 23.84 -30.72 38.31
C GLY A 41 23.17 -29.60 37.52
N THR A 42 22.81 -29.88 36.28
CA THR A 42 22.12 -28.92 35.41
C THR A 42 20.93 -29.57 34.72
N VAL A 43 19.98 -28.73 34.30
CA VAL A 43 18.91 -29.09 33.37
C VAL A 43 18.68 -27.92 32.42
N ALA A 44 18.43 -28.24 31.15
CA ALA A 44 18.05 -27.25 30.14
C ALA A 44 16.53 -27.30 29.93
N VAL A 45 15.91 -26.13 29.86
CA VAL A 45 14.49 -25.93 29.55
C VAL A 45 14.42 -24.96 28.39
N ALA A 46 13.50 -25.18 27.43
CA ALA A 46 13.31 -24.23 26.34
C ALA A 46 12.85 -22.86 26.89
N ALA A 47 13.38 -21.78 26.31
CA ALA A 47 12.76 -20.47 26.42
C ALA A 47 11.41 -20.48 25.66
N PRO A 48 10.54 -19.47 25.84
CA PRO A 48 9.43 -19.22 24.92
C PRO A 48 9.85 -19.31 23.45
N ALA A 49 8.93 -19.76 22.60
CA ALA A 49 9.20 -19.90 21.18
C ALA A 49 9.44 -18.53 20.55
N ASP A 50 10.31 -18.50 19.55
CA ASP A 50 10.62 -17.31 18.75
C ASP A 50 9.47 -17.00 17.79
N ASP A 51 9.04 -15.75 17.72
CA ASP A 51 8.04 -15.29 16.77
C ASP A 51 8.26 -13.84 16.30
N VAL A 52 7.34 -13.33 15.49
CA VAL A 52 7.50 -12.03 14.82
C VAL A 52 7.03 -10.83 15.65
N TYR A 53 6.63 -11.04 16.89
CA TYR A 53 5.96 -10.06 17.73
C TYR A 53 6.83 -9.62 18.90
N LYS A 54 6.59 -8.40 19.38
CA LYS A 54 7.24 -7.85 20.56
C LYS A 54 6.54 -8.34 21.82
N ASP A 55 7.09 -9.33 22.51
CA ASP A 55 6.51 -9.88 23.73
C ASP A 55 7.53 -10.38 24.78
N ALA A 56 8.69 -9.71 24.83
CA ALA A 56 9.74 -9.91 25.81
C ALA A 56 9.22 -10.12 27.24
N GLY A 57 9.79 -11.11 27.92
CA GLY A 57 9.21 -11.66 29.14
C GLY A 57 10.22 -12.13 30.17
N GLN A 58 9.71 -12.85 31.17
CA GLN A 58 10.51 -13.46 32.22
C GLN A 58 10.06 -14.89 32.48
N VAL A 59 11.02 -15.79 32.66
CA VAL A 59 10.80 -17.14 33.17
C VAL A 59 11.40 -17.25 34.55
N LYS A 60 10.63 -17.82 35.48
CA LYS A 60 10.94 -17.88 36.90
C LYS A 60 10.94 -19.33 37.39
N ALA A 61 11.88 -19.65 38.28
CA ALA A 61 11.93 -20.95 38.92
C ALA A 61 12.39 -20.85 40.38
N THR A 62 11.79 -21.68 41.23
CA THR A 62 12.20 -21.92 42.62
C THR A 62 12.39 -23.41 42.83
N ILE A 63 13.20 -23.81 43.82
CA ILE A 63 13.25 -25.21 44.25
C ILE A 63 11.96 -25.54 45.02
N THR A 64 11.26 -26.58 44.62
CA THR A 64 10.02 -27.04 45.28
C THR A 64 10.20 -28.33 46.05
N ASP A 65 11.12 -29.20 45.63
CA ASP A 65 11.41 -30.46 46.31
C ASP A 65 12.85 -30.92 46.06
N THR A 66 13.37 -31.71 46.99
CA THR A 66 14.68 -32.36 46.87
C THR A 66 14.62 -33.77 47.45
N THR A 67 15.17 -34.75 46.74
CA THR A 67 15.24 -36.14 47.24
C THR A 67 16.64 -36.73 47.06
N GLY A 68 17.06 -37.62 47.96
CA GLY A 68 18.39 -38.24 47.93
C GLY A 68 19.49 -37.38 48.52
N GLY A 69 20.72 -37.57 48.05
CA GLY A 69 21.91 -36.80 48.48
C GLY A 69 22.63 -37.33 49.71
N ASP A 70 21.96 -38.07 50.60
CA ASP A 70 22.54 -38.68 51.81
C ASP A 70 23.25 -37.66 52.75
N PHE A 71 22.59 -36.54 53.01
CA PHE A 71 23.06 -35.50 53.94
C PHE A 71 22.39 -35.64 55.31
N GLU A 72 23.12 -35.38 56.41
CA GLU A 72 22.53 -35.32 57.75
C GLU A 72 21.56 -34.14 57.91
N ASN A 73 21.82 -33.04 57.19
CA ASN A 73 20.94 -31.89 57.10
C ASN A 73 21.13 -31.17 55.77
N LEU A 74 20.05 -30.91 55.05
CA LEU A 74 20.04 -30.13 53.81
C LEU A 74 19.27 -28.83 54.02
N ALA A 75 19.94 -27.70 53.91
CA ALA A 75 19.30 -26.39 53.86
C ALA A 75 19.11 -25.97 52.39
N VAL A 76 17.87 -25.71 52.00
CA VAL A 76 17.51 -25.25 50.65
C VAL A 76 17.31 -23.74 50.66
N ASN A 77 17.89 -23.03 49.69
CA ASN A 77 17.60 -21.62 49.46
C ASN A 77 16.31 -21.51 48.63
N PRO A 78 15.22 -20.92 49.16
CA PRO A 78 13.95 -20.79 48.45
C PRO A 78 13.91 -19.60 47.48
N ALA A 79 15.01 -18.85 47.32
CA ALA A 79 15.05 -17.69 46.45
C ALA A 79 14.66 -18.04 45.00
N GLU A 80 13.79 -17.20 44.42
CA GLU A 80 13.41 -17.28 43.02
C GLU A 80 14.58 -16.88 42.13
N VAL A 81 14.85 -17.71 41.12
CA VAL A 81 15.76 -17.36 40.04
C VAL A 81 14.91 -16.85 38.87
N VAL A 82 15.27 -15.67 38.37
CA VAL A 82 14.58 -15.00 37.26
C VAL A 82 15.50 -14.99 36.06
N THR A 83 15.00 -15.43 34.91
CA THR A 83 15.67 -15.29 33.62
C THR A 83 14.85 -14.32 32.77
N ASN A 84 15.44 -13.20 32.37
CA ASN A 84 14.81 -12.34 31.35
C ASN A 84 14.95 -13.00 29.99
N VAL A 85 13.86 -12.97 29.22
CA VAL A 85 13.78 -13.44 27.85
C VAL A 85 13.59 -12.22 26.97
N SER A 86 14.48 -12.04 25.99
CA SER A 86 14.40 -10.94 25.02
C SER A 86 13.91 -11.44 23.67
N ASP A 87 13.07 -10.65 23.03
CA ASP A 87 12.73 -10.72 21.60
C ASP A 87 13.97 -10.92 20.72
N THR A 88 13.78 -11.60 19.59
CA THR A 88 14.76 -11.58 18.52
C THR A 88 14.40 -10.48 17.52
N LEU A 89 14.82 -10.62 16.26
CA LEU A 89 14.47 -9.65 15.24
C LEU A 89 14.06 -10.40 13.98
N ASP A 90 12.77 -10.65 13.90
CA ASP A 90 12.10 -11.22 12.77
C ASP A 90 11.36 -10.15 11.97
N THR A 91 11.46 -10.28 10.65
CA THR A 91 10.86 -9.34 9.71
C THR A 91 9.54 -9.90 9.17
N SER A 92 8.46 -9.20 9.43
CA SER A 92 7.19 -9.37 8.72
C SER A 92 7.09 -8.40 7.53
N THR A 93 6.22 -8.71 6.57
CA THR A 93 6.03 -7.86 5.38
C THR A 93 4.57 -7.49 5.17
N VAL A 94 4.30 -6.19 4.97
CA VAL A 94 3.04 -5.69 4.41
C VAL A 94 3.16 -5.63 2.90
N THR A 95 2.30 -6.35 2.17
CA THR A 95 2.24 -6.32 0.70
C THR A 95 0.99 -5.62 0.22
N LEU A 96 1.14 -4.63 -0.66
CA LEU A 96 0.02 -3.94 -1.33
C LEU A 96 -0.25 -4.55 -2.71
N THR A 97 -1.53 -4.82 -2.98
CA THR A 97 -2.04 -5.27 -4.27
C THR A 97 -3.23 -4.41 -4.71
N ALA A 98 -3.59 -4.46 -5.99
CA ALA A 98 -4.76 -3.77 -6.52
C ALA A 98 -5.47 -4.61 -7.59
N THR A 99 -6.74 -4.30 -7.86
CA THR A 99 -7.43 -4.79 -9.07
C THR A 99 -6.61 -4.43 -10.32
N PRO A 100 -6.27 -5.39 -11.21
CA PRO A 100 -5.30 -5.15 -12.29
C PRO A 100 -5.87 -4.30 -13.43
N SER A 101 -7.17 -4.33 -13.67
CA SER A 101 -7.83 -3.56 -14.71
C SER A 101 -9.27 -3.23 -14.33
N VAL A 102 -9.71 -2.01 -14.64
CA VAL A 102 -11.08 -1.54 -14.46
C VAL A 102 -11.49 -0.66 -15.65
N VAL A 103 -12.79 -0.46 -15.81
CA VAL A 103 -13.31 0.58 -16.69
C VAL A 103 -13.35 1.93 -15.96
N GLU A 104 -13.44 3.05 -16.69
CA GLU A 104 -13.71 4.37 -16.10
C GLU A 104 -14.96 4.35 -15.23
N GLY A 105 -14.90 5.01 -14.07
CA GLY A 105 -15.95 4.95 -13.05
C GLY A 105 -16.06 3.60 -12.32
N GLY A 106 -15.27 2.59 -12.70
CA GLY A 106 -15.18 1.31 -11.99
C GLY A 106 -14.38 1.42 -10.69
N THR A 107 -14.55 0.44 -9.81
CA THR A 107 -13.89 0.39 -8.51
C THR A 107 -12.58 -0.40 -8.59
N VAL A 108 -11.47 0.26 -8.25
CA VAL A 108 -10.19 -0.35 -7.91
C VAL A 108 -10.21 -0.72 -6.43
N VAL A 109 -9.97 -1.99 -6.11
CA VAL A 109 -9.82 -2.44 -4.72
C VAL A 109 -8.33 -2.53 -4.41
N TYR A 110 -7.85 -1.70 -3.48
CA TYR A 110 -6.51 -1.81 -2.93
C TYR A 110 -6.54 -2.71 -1.69
N THR A 111 -5.68 -3.72 -1.65
CA THR A 111 -5.62 -4.69 -0.54
C THR A 111 -4.21 -4.73 0.04
N ALA A 112 -4.10 -4.49 1.35
CA ALA A 112 -2.87 -4.69 2.10
C ALA A 112 -2.96 -6.01 2.88
N SER A 113 -1.91 -6.82 2.81
CA SER A 113 -1.82 -8.12 3.50
C SER A 113 -0.51 -8.25 4.27
N VAL A 114 -0.56 -8.89 5.44
CA VAL A 114 0.61 -9.17 6.29
C VAL A 114 0.91 -10.67 6.36
N SER A 115 2.19 -11.01 6.56
CA SER A 115 2.67 -12.39 6.67
C SER A 115 2.26 -13.10 7.97
N ALA A 116 1.91 -12.35 9.01
CA ALA A 116 1.39 -12.86 10.27
C ALA A 116 0.26 -11.95 10.78
N PRO A 117 -0.77 -12.47 11.46
CA PRO A 117 -1.91 -11.68 11.94
C PRO A 117 -1.52 -10.47 12.79
N VAL A 118 -2.30 -9.40 12.74
CA VAL A 118 -2.03 -8.20 13.55
C VAL A 118 -2.33 -8.47 15.02
N THR A 119 -1.44 -8.10 15.93
CA THR A 119 -1.70 -8.13 17.39
C THR A 119 -1.41 -6.79 18.06
N GLY A 120 -1.78 -6.64 19.34
CA GLY A 120 -1.63 -5.42 20.12
C GLY A 120 -2.62 -4.32 19.73
N SER A 121 -2.43 -3.71 18.55
CA SER A 121 -3.27 -2.62 18.03
C SER A 121 -3.52 -2.78 16.52
N PRO A 122 -4.63 -2.26 15.97
CA PRO A 122 -4.87 -2.30 14.53
C PRO A 122 -3.72 -1.70 13.73
N LEU A 123 -3.41 -2.31 12.59
CA LEU A 123 -2.38 -1.83 11.68
C LEU A 123 -3.01 -0.87 10.66
N VAL A 124 -2.49 0.35 10.55
CA VAL A 124 -2.94 1.35 9.60
C VAL A 124 -1.88 1.54 8.52
N VAL A 125 -2.24 1.25 7.28
CA VAL A 125 -1.39 1.36 6.08
C VAL A 125 -1.84 2.58 5.29
N THR A 126 -0.96 3.58 5.14
CA THR A 126 -1.22 4.79 4.34
C THR A 126 -0.66 4.60 2.94
N LEU A 127 -1.46 4.97 1.94
CA LEU A 127 -1.15 4.83 0.53
C LEU A 127 -0.71 6.16 -0.10
N ALA A 128 0.00 6.11 -1.22
CA ALA A 128 0.47 7.30 -1.93
C ALA A 128 -0.67 8.18 -2.48
N ASN A 129 -1.82 7.59 -2.79
CA ASN A 129 -3.03 8.33 -3.16
C ASN A 129 -3.75 9.01 -1.98
N GLY A 130 -3.20 8.91 -0.76
CA GLY A 130 -3.75 9.52 0.45
C GLY A 130 -4.83 8.70 1.16
N GLN A 131 -5.24 7.54 0.62
CA GLN A 131 -6.14 6.63 1.34
C GLN A 131 -5.40 5.86 2.43
N SER A 132 -6.16 5.31 3.38
CA SER A 132 -5.64 4.40 4.39
C SER A 132 -6.41 3.09 4.40
N ILE A 133 -5.70 1.99 4.62
CA ILE A 133 -6.24 0.65 4.85
C ILE A 133 -6.01 0.31 6.32
N THR A 134 -7.04 -0.16 7.03
CA THR A 134 -6.90 -0.67 8.40
C THR A 134 -7.01 -2.19 8.39
N ILE A 135 -6.03 -2.87 8.97
CA ILE A 135 -6.06 -4.31 9.27
C ILE A 135 -6.36 -4.45 10.76
N GLY A 136 -7.48 -5.11 11.09
CA GLY A 136 -7.92 -5.30 12.47
C GLY A 136 -7.02 -6.25 13.25
N VAL A 137 -7.07 -6.18 14.58
CA VAL A 137 -6.40 -7.15 15.45
C VAL A 137 -6.98 -8.55 15.20
N GLY A 138 -6.10 -9.55 15.01
CA GLY A 138 -6.44 -10.92 14.64
C GLY A 138 -6.56 -11.14 13.12
N GLU A 139 -6.59 -10.08 12.32
CA GLU A 139 -6.70 -10.16 10.87
C GLU A 139 -5.34 -10.10 10.18
N SER A 140 -5.27 -10.62 8.96
CA SER A 140 -4.06 -10.59 8.12
C SER A 140 -4.21 -9.73 6.87
N SER A 141 -5.37 -9.11 6.64
CA SER A 141 -5.58 -8.23 5.50
C SER A 141 -6.68 -7.19 5.73
N GLY A 142 -6.65 -6.15 4.91
CA GLY A 142 -7.68 -5.13 4.83
C GLY A 142 -7.70 -4.53 3.43
N SER A 143 -8.79 -3.85 3.08
CA SER A 143 -8.93 -3.22 1.76
C SER A 143 -9.62 -1.86 1.82
N VAL A 144 -9.41 -1.07 0.77
CA VAL A 144 -10.12 0.19 0.52
C VAL A 144 -10.42 0.32 -0.96
N ASP A 145 -11.57 0.91 -1.27
CA ASP A 145 -12.04 1.12 -2.63
C ASP A 145 -11.62 2.50 -3.16
N PHE A 146 -11.27 2.57 -4.44
CA PHE A 146 -10.99 3.80 -5.16
C PHE A 146 -11.72 3.79 -6.51
N VAL A 147 -12.47 4.84 -6.82
CA VAL A 147 -13.18 4.93 -8.09
C VAL A 147 -12.24 5.48 -9.16
N ALA A 148 -12.07 4.75 -10.25
CA ALA A 148 -11.26 5.21 -11.38
C ALA A 148 -11.88 6.48 -11.99
N PRO A 149 -11.08 7.52 -12.26
CA PRO A 149 -11.58 8.75 -12.83
C PRO A 149 -12.13 8.51 -14.24
N ASN A 150 -13.12 9.32 -14.62
CA ASN A 150 -13.63 9.38 -15.98
C ASN A 150 -13.02 10.57 -16.72
N ASN A 151 -12.75 10.42 -18.02
CA ASN A 151 -12.29 11.52 -18.84
C ASN A 151 -12.97 11.57 -20.22
N VAL A 152 -12.65 12.58 -21.03
CA VAL A 152 -13.30 12.83 -22.34
C VAL A 152 -12.55 12.18 -23.51
N TYR A 153 -11.43 11.52 -23.24
CA TYR A 153 -10.50 10.99 -24.22
C TYR A 153 -10.49 9.46 -24.17
N ASN A 154 -10.19 8.83 -25.30
CA ASN A 154 -10.04 7.38 -25.43
C ASN A 154 -8.76 6.81 -24.78
N THR A 155 -7.88 7.69 -24.27
CA THR A 155 -6.64 7.30 -23.61
C THR A 155 -6.75 7.54 -22.12
N ASN A 156 -6.21 6.60 -21.37
CA ASN A 156 -6.32 6.58 -19.91
C ASN A 156 -4.94 6.42 -19.29
N THR A 157 -4.67 7.21 -18.26
CA THR A 157 -3.44 7.05 -17.46
C THR A 157 -3.64 5.88 -16.50
N ALA A 158 -2.67 4.97 -16.42
CA ALA A 158 -2.73 3.88 -15.46
C ALA A 158 -2.65 4.43 -14.02
N LEU A 159 -3.42 3.81 -13.12
CA LEU A 159 -3.42 4.19 -11.71
C LEU A 159 -2.34 3.39 -10.99
N THR A 160 -1.33 4.09 -10.47
CA THR A 160 -0.26 3.48 -9.67
C THR A 160 -0.44 3.84 -8.20
N ASN A 161 -0.16 2.92 -7.30
CA ASN A 161 -0.16 3.21 -5.87
C ASN A 161 0.99 2.50 -5.16
N SER A 162 1.32 2.94 -3.96
CA SER A 162 2.35 2.35 -3.11
C SER A 162 2.04 2.62 -1.64
N ILE A 163 2.66 1.85 -0.75
CA ILE A 163 2.63 2.12 0.69
C ILE A 163 3.61 3.26 0.98
N THR A 164 3.15 4.27 1.71
CA THR A 164 3.99 5.41 2.15
C THR A 164 4.28 5.38 3.64
N LYS A 165 3.39 4.76 4.44
CA LYS A 165 3.55 4.65 5.89
C LYS A 165 2.77 3.45 6.42
N VAL A 166 3.30 2.82 7.47
CA VAL A 166 2.60 1.81 8.26
C VAL A 166 2.75 2.16 9.75
N GLU A 167 1.66 2.09 10.50
CA GLU A 167 1.62 2.37 11.95
C GLU A 167 0.72 1.36 12.67
N GLY A 168 1.05 1.04 13.93
CA GLY A 168 0.31 0.07 14.74
C GLY A 168 0.90 -1.35 14.67
N GLY A 169 0.11 -2.34 15.08
CA GLY A 169 0.59 -3.70 15.31
C GLY A 169 1.59 -3.80 16.49
N ASN A 170 2.13 -4.99 16.73
CA ASN A 170 3.22 -5.20 17.68
C ASN A 170 4.43 -5.96 17.07
N TYR A 171 4.56 -6.01 15.75
CA TYR A 171 5.66 -6.71 15.09
C TYR A 171 7.02 -6.21 15.57
N GLU A 172 8.02 -7.09 15.67
CA GLU A 172 9.41 -6.75 15.96
C GLU A 172 9.96 -5.80 14.88
N GLN A 173 9.91 -6.26 13.62
CA GLN A 173 10.17 -5.48 12.42
C GLN A 173 9.09 -5.70 11.36
N LEU A 174 8.77 -4.63 10.62
CA LEU A 174 7.78 -4.65 9.56
C LEU A 174 8.29 -3.91 8.33
N ASP A 175 8.47 -4.65 7.25
CA ASP A 175 8.85 -4.14 5.94
C ASP A 175 7.61 -3.95 5.05
N THR A 176 7.76 -3.17 3.98
CA THR A 176 6.67 -2.89 3.03
C THR A 176 7.07 -3.29 1.61
N ALA A 177 6.15 -3.89 0.87
CA ALA A 177 6.33 -4.30 -0.51
C ALA A 177 5.08 -4.02 -1.37
N GLY A 178 5.27 -4.01 -2.69
CA GLY A 178 4.19 -3.84 -3.66
C GLY A 178 4.01 -2.40 -4.13
N ALA A 179 4.00 -2.23 -5.45
CA ALA A 179 3.66 -0.99 -6.14
C ALA A 179 2.70 -1.31 -7.29
N PRO A 180 1.45 -1.70 -6.98
CA PRO A 180 0.52 -2.17 -7.99
C PRO A 180 0.16 -1.07 -9.00
N THR A 181 -0.15 -1.51 -10.21
CA THR A 181 -0.65 -0.67 -11.31
C THR A 181 -1.97 -1.23 -11.80
N THR A 182 -2.96 -0.37 -11.98
CA THR A 182 -4.27 -0.69 -12.54
C THR A 182 -4.44 -0.01 -13.89
N THR A 183 -4.72 -0.78 -14.93
CA THR A 183 -5.09 -0.22 -16.23
C THR A 183 -6.54 0.26 -16.19
N VAL A 184 -6.80 1.43 -16.75
CA VAL A 184 -8.15 1.99 -16.89
C VAL A 184 -8.53 1.97 -18.36
N THR A 185 -9.72 1.47 -18.67
CA THR A 185 -10.25 1.42 -20.05
C THR A 185 -11.53 2.23 -20.16
N ASP A 186 -11.76 2.83 -21.33
CA ASP A 186 -12.99 3.56 -21.65
C ASP A 186 -14.22 2.65 -21.53
N SER A 187 -15.36 3.23 -21.11
CA SER A 187 -16.63 2.55 -20.99
C SER A 187 -17.69 3.22 -21.84
N PRO A 188 -18.47 2.44 -22.63
CA PRO A 188 -19.62 2.99 -23.34
C PRO A 188 -20.63 3.71 -22.42
N ALA A 189 -20.66 3.36 -21.12
CA ALA A 189 -21.55 3.95 -20.13
C ALA A 189 -21.07 5.31 -19.57
N THR A 190 -19.78 5.67 -19.74
CA THR A 190 -19.20 6.92 -19.21
C THR A 190 -18.76 7.90 -20.31
N GLN A 191 -19.03 7.57 -21.58
CA GLN A 191 -18.71 8.40 -22.74
C GLN A 191 -19.18 9.85 -22.57
N ALA A 192 -18.25 10.78 -22.69
CA ALA A 192 -18.54 12.20 -22.75
C ALA A 192 -18.77 12.65 -24.20
N THR A 193 -19.75 13.54 -24.40
CA THR A 193 -19.99 14.15 -25.72
C THR A 193 -19.18 15.43 -25.89
N THR A 194 -18.52 15.58 -27.04
CA THR A 194 -17.84 16.82 -27.44
C THR A 194 -18.57 17.44 -28.64
N ASN A 195 -19.03 18.68 -28.47
CA ASN A 195 -19.72 19.44 -29.50
C ASN A 195 -18.74 20.35 -30.25
N LEU A 196 -18.92 20.48 -31.56
CA LEU A 196 -18.16 21.39 -32.43
C LEU A 196 -19.11 22.43 -33.03
N VAL A 197 -18.81 23.71 -32.82
CA VAL A 197 -19.56 24.85 -33.36
C VAL A 197 -18.65 25.66 -34.29
N LEU A 198 -19.19 26.08 -35.44
CA LEU A 198 -18.53 27.01 -36.37
C LEU A 198 -19.19 28.38 -36.28
N SER A 199 -18.37 29.43 -36.13
CA SER A 199 -18.78 30.82 -36.27
C SER A 199 -17.90 31.55 -37.27
N ALA A 200 -18.38 32.69 -37.76
CA ALA A 200 -17.60 33.61 -38.59
C ALA A 200 -17.72 35.03 -38.04
N THR A 201 -16.80 35.91 -38.42
CA THR A 201 -17.04 37.36 -38.36
C THR A 201 -18.36 37.67 -39.06
N GLY A 202 -19.18 38.55 -38.47
CA GLY A 202 -20.48 38.96 -39.01
C GLY A 202 -20.32 39.76 -40.30
N ASP A 203 -20.64 41.05 -40.26
CA ASP A 203 -20.50 41.90 -41.44
C ASP A 203 -19.02 42.29 -41.66
N VAL A 204 -18.54 42.09 -42.89
CA VAL A 204 -17.22 42.52 -43.34
C VAL A 204 -17.38 43.37 -44.59
N ALA A 205 -16.55 44.41 -44.73
CA ALA A 205 -16.49 45.17 -45.98
C ALA A 205 -15.81 44.36 -47.08
N GLU A 206 -16.12 44.68 -48.34
CA GLU A 206 -15.41 44.13 -49.49
C GLU A 206 -13.91 44.48 -49.40
N GLY A 207 -13.07 43.55 -49.86
CA GLY A 207 -11.62 43.60 -49.66
C GLY A 207 -11.16 43.33 -48.20
N GLY A 208 -12.09 43.07 -47.27
CA GLY A 208 -11.81 42.69 -45.89
C GLY A 208 -11.39 41.23 -45.70
N GLN A 209 -11.37 40.77 -44.45
CA GLN A 209 -11.13 39.36 -44.10
C GLN A 209 -12.28 38.77 -43.30
N ILE A 210 -12.71 37.57 -43.68
CA ILE A 210 -13.62 36.73 -42.91
C ILE A 210 -12.79 35.82 -42.01
N VAL A 211 -12.98 35.91 -40.69
CA VAL A 211 -12.36 34.99 -39.75
C VAL A 211 -13.37 33.93 -39.37
N TYR A 212 -13.08 32.68 -39.74
CA TYR A 212 -13.85 31.52 -39.28
C TYR A 212 -13.22 30.97 -38.01
N THR A 213 -14.06 30.66 -37.01
CA THR A 213 -13.66 30.08 -35.73
C THR A 213 -14.40 28.77 -35.51
N ALA A 214 -13.65 27.70 -35.29
CA ALA A 214 -14.18 26.43 -34.83
C ALA A 214 -13.98 26.33 -33.33
N THR A 215 -15.02 25.96 -32.57
CA THR A 215 -14.98 25.84 -31.11
C THR A 215 -15.53 24.50 -30.65
N LEU A 216 -14.74 23.79 -29.85
CA LEU A 216 -15.07 22.54 -29.18
C LEU A 216 -15.56 22.82 -27.76
N SER A 217 -16.49 21.99 -27.27
CA SER A 217 -16.95 22.04 -25.87
C SER A 217 -15.95 21.44 -24.87
N ASN A 218 -15.03 20.60 -25.35
CA ASN A 218 -13.93 20.03 -24.59
C ASN A 218 -12.60 20.23 -25.36
N PRO A 219 -11.45 20.35 -24.69
CA PRO A 219 -10.18 20.47 -25.38
C PRO A 219 -9.90 19.28 -26.30
N ALA A 220 -9.21 19.49 -27.41
CA ALA A 220 -8.81 18.42 -28.31
C ALA A 220 -7.72 17.54 -27.68
N GLY A 221 -7.89 16.22 -27.67
CA GLY A 221 -6.89 15.29 -27.11
C GLY A 221 -5.61 15.20 -27.95
N THR A 222 -5.77 15.25 -29.26
CA THR A 222 -4.70 15.41 -30.25
C THR A 222 -4.99 16.63 -31.10
N ALA A 223 -3.98 17.14 -31.83
CA ALA A 223 -4.25 18.16 -32.83
C ALA A 223 -5.24 17.61 -33.87
N MET A 224 -6.19 18.44 -34.28
CA MET A 224 -7.21 18.08 -35.26
C MET A 224 -7.44 19.22 -36.24
N THR A 225 -8.00 18.90 -37.40
CA THR A 225 -8.38 19.87 -38.41
C THR A 225 -9.88 19.88 -38.68
N VAL A 226 -10.40 21.06 -39.03
CA VAL A 226 -11.78 21.27 -39.46
C VAL A 226 -11.75 21.84 -40.87
N THR A 227 -12.29 21.11 -41.83
CA THR A 227 -12.35 21.52 -43.24
C THR A 227 -13.69 22.18 -43.52
N LEU A 228 -13.67 23.34 -44.17
CA LEU A 228 -14.85 24.11 -44.53
C LEU A 228 -15.24 23.88 -46.00
N SER A 229 -16.50 24.16 -46.34
CA SER A 229 -17.05 24.00 -47.71
C SER A 229 -16.39 24.92 -48.75
N ASN A 230 -15.73 25.98 -48.31
CA ASN A 230 -14.93 26.88 -49.14
C ASN A 230 -13.47 26.42 -49.30
N GLY A 231 -13.11 25.25 -48.77
CA GLY A 231 -11.77 24.67 -48.83
C GLY A 231 -10.80 25.18 -47.76
N ALA A 232 -11.18 26.15 -46.92
CA ALA A 232 -10.36 26.61 -45.82
C ALA A 232 -10.24 25.53 -44.72
N VAL A 233 -9.08 25.49 -44.05
CA VAL A 233 -8.78 24.52 -42.99
C VAL A 233 -8.47 25.27 -41.70
N ILE A 234 -9.19 24.90 -40.64
CA ILE A 234 -8.93 25.38 -39.28
C ILE A 234 -8.15 24.30 -38.53
N ASN A 235 -6.99 24.64 -37.98
CA ASN A 235 -6.24 23.76 -37.10
C ASN A 235 -6.59 24.06 -35.63
N ILE A 236 -6.99 23.03 -34.89
CA ILE A 236 -7.16 23.07 -33.43
C ILE A 236 -6.03 22.24 -32.82
N ALA A 237 -5.09 22.90 -32.14
CA ALA A 237 -3.97 22.20 -31.53
C ALA A 237 -4.41 21.34 -30.33
N ALA A 238 -3.60 20.34 -29.98
CA ALA A 238 -3.84 19.53 -28.78
C ALA A 238 -3.95 20.41 -27.52
N GLY A 239 -4.90 20.08 -26.65
CA GLY A 239 -5.23 20.84 -25.45
C GLY A 239 -5.96 22.16 -25.69
N GLN A 240 -6.28 22.51 -26.93
CA GLN A 240 -7.04 23.73 -27.25
C GLN A 240 -8.51 23.41 -27.52
N THR A 241 -9.38 24.38 -27.24
CA THR A 241 -10.83 24.31 -27.53
C THR A 241 -11.20 25.04 -28.80
N SER A 242 -10.29 25.77 -29.45
CA SER A 242 -10.63 26.52 -30.65
C SER A 242 -9.46 26.69 -31.60
N GLY A 243 -9.79 26.93 -32.86
CA GLY A 243 -8.87 27.34 -33.90
C GLY A 243 -9.54 28.36 -34.82
N THR A 244 -8.73 29.09 -35.59
CA THR A 244 -9.23 30.08 -36.54
C THR A 244 -8.52 30.00 -37.89
N VAL A 245 -9.22 30.42 -38.94
CA VAL A 245 -8.62 30.67 -40.27
C VAL A 245 -9.18 31.97 -40.83
N SER A 246 -8.32 32.77 -41.48
CA SER A 246 -8.73 33.99 -42.18
C SER A 246 -8.80 33.73 -43.68
N VAL A 247 -9.91 34.14 -44.30
CA VAL A 247 -10.15 34.04 -45.74
C VAL A 247 -10.51 35.43 -46.26
N PRO A 248 -10.01 35.85 -47.44
CA PRO A 248 -10.39 37.13 -48.03
C PRO A 248 -11.91 37.20 -48.25
N ALA A 249 -12.51 38.34 -47.94
CA ALA A 249 -13.84 38.68 -48.45
C ALA A 249 -13.78 38.87 -49.99
N PRO A 250 -14.92 38.86 -50.70
CA PRO A 250 -14.98 39.29 -52.09
C PRO A 250 -14.24 40.61 -52.30
N ALA A 251 -13.57 40.74 -53.44
CA ALA A 251 -12.79 41.93 -53.76
C ALA A 251 -13.73 43.14 -53.90
N ASP A 252 -13.28 44.30 -53.43
CA ASP A 252 -13.97 45.58 -53.59
C ASP A 252 -14.18 45.91 -55.07
N ASP A 253 -15.41 46.30 -55.42
CA ASP A 253 -15.77 46.72 -56.76
C ASP A 253 -16.57 48.03 -56.76
N VAL A 254 -16.98 48.50 -57.95
CA VAL A 254 -17.62 49.82 -58.09
C VAL A 254 -19.13 49.80 -57.83
N TYR A 255 -19.72 48.62 -57.65
CA TYR A 255 -21.14 48.43 -57.40
C TYR A 255 -21.42 48.40 -55.89
N LYS A 256 -22.69 48.59 -55.54
CA LYS A 256 -23.14 48.50 -54.15
C LYS A 256 -24.05 47.30 -54.04
N ASP A 257 -23.46 46.13 -53.89
CA ASP A 257 -24.18 44.90 -53.60
C ASP A 257 -23.91 44.42 -52.16
N ALA A 258 -24.65 43.40 -51.77
CA ALA A 258 -24.52 42.77 -50.47
C ALA A 258 -24.56 41.27 -50.71
N ASP A 259 -23.38 40.67 -50.79
CA ASP A 259 -23.22 39.25 -51.02
C ASP A 259 -23.15 38.46 -49.71
N GLN A 260 -23.79 37.30 -49.70
CA GLN A 260 -23.75 36.38 -48.57
C GLN A 260 -22.70 35.29 -48.81
N VAL A 261 -21.58 35.37 -48.09
CA VAL A 261 -20.59 34.29 -48.04
C VAL A 261 -21.04 33.21 -47.04
N LYS A 262 -21.06 31.94 -47.45
CA LYS A 262 -21.43 30.80 -46.60
C LYS A 262 -20.28 29.81 -46.51
N ALA A 263 -20.03 29.32 -45.30
CA ALA A 263 -19.17 28.17 -45.07
C ALA A 263 -19.84 27.20 -44.09
N THR A 264 -19.80 25.91 -44.40
CA THR A 264 -20.20 24.84 -43.49
C THR A 264 -19.03 23.91 -43.25
N ILE A 265 -19.04 23.18 -42.13
CA ILE A 265 -18.05 22.12 -41.90
C ILE A 265 -18.34 20.97 -42.86
N THR A 266 -17.32 20.51 -43.58
CA THR A 266 -17.39 19.36 -44.50
C THR A 266 -16.66 18.12 -43.99
N GLY A 267 -15.74 18.29 -43.03
CA GLY A 267 -15.04 17.18 -42.40
C GLY A 267 -14.19 17.60 -41.22
N THR A 268 -13.84 16.61 -40.39
CA THR A 268 -12.92 16.73 -39.26
C THR A 268 -11.98 15.54 -39.24
N THR A 269 -10.72 15.75 -38.89
CA THR A 269 -9.71 14.68 -38.72
C THR A 269 -8.84 14.96 -37.51
#